data_AF-A0A554LWX5-F1
#
_entry.id   AF-A0A554LWX5-F1
#
_cell.length_a   1.000
_cell.length_b   1.000
_cell.length_c   1.000
_cell.angle_alpha   90.00
_cell.angle_beta   90.00
_cell.angle_gamma   90.00
#
_symmetry.space_group_name_H-M   'P 1'
#
loop_
_entity.id
_entity.type
_entity.pdbx_description
1 polymer ?
#
loop_
_entity_poly.entity_id
_entity_poly.type
_entity_poly.pdbx_seq_one_letter_code
_entity_poly.pdbx_strand_id
1 'polypeptide(L)'
;MDFIVLSFYYGLKCLGGFNQVNYLTLMKNAYIRMQLERGKYRSIEVCARAQTKEICDGFSVAFLGYGEKMTVATGLDLLLHGTKDTLPTIQEVCRSINVEEALNPLMSEIYRTSYPEQEWDPTLSGITAEEISCFTGLDTKIRACVRLT
;
A
#
# COMPACT_ATOMS: atom_id res chain seq x y z
N MET A 1 -21.64 -8.99 7.51
CA MET A 1 -20.61 -8.65 6.51
C MET A 1 -20.47 -7.14 6.38
N ASP A 2 -21.60 -6.44 6.46
CA ASP A 2 -21.73 -5.02 6.17
C ASP A 2 -20.89 -4.12 7.07
N PHE A 3 -20.78 -4.41 8.37
CA PHE A 3 -20.04 -3.51 9.29
C PHE A 3 -18.52 -3.50 9.06
N ILE A 4 -17.86 -4.66 8.92
CA ILE A 4 -16.40 -4.71 8.64
C ILE A 4 -16.12 -4.14 7.25
N VAL A 5 -16.91 -4.54 6.24
CA VAL A 5 -16.75 -4.01 4.89
C VAL A 5 -16.98 -2.51 4.87
N LEU A 6 -18.05 -1.96 5.48
CA LEU A 6 -18.31 -0.52 5.53
C LEU A 6 -17.30 0.24 6.38
N SER A 7 -16.98 -0.21 7.60
CA SER A 7 -16.05 0.48 8.51
C SER A 7 -14.63 0.49 7.98
N PHE A 8 -14.18 -0.54 7.26
CA PHE A 8 -12.85 -0.55 6.66
C PHE A 8 -12.84 0.02 5.24
N TYR A 9 -13.86 -0.21 4.41
CA TYR A 9 -13.98 0.45 3.10
C TYR A 9 -14.02 1.97 3.28
N TYR A 10 -14.95 2.51 4.08
CA TYR A 10 -14.99 3.95 4.35
C TYR A 10 -13.80 4.41 5.22
N GLY A 11 -13.39 3.63 6.20
CA GLY A 11 -12.25 3.99 7.06
C GLY A 11 -10.91 4.07 6.32
N LEU A 12 -10.72 3.33 5.22
CA LEU A 12 -9.45 3.28 4.49
C LEU A 12 -9.50 4.05 3.16
N LYS A 13 -10.59 3.95 2.36
CA LYS A 13 -10.76 4.78 1.16
C LYS A 13 -10.95 6.26 1.50
N CYS A 14 -11.66 6.60 2.58
CA CYS A 14 -12.00 8.00 2.89
C CYS A 14 -11.06 8.69 3.89
N LEU A 15 -10.23 7.96 4.65
CA LEU A 15 -9.30 8.55 5.64
C LEU A 15 -7.80 8.30 5.36
N GLY A 16 -7.41 7.60 4.29
CA GLY A 16 -5.98 7.33 4.01
C GLY A 16 -5.65 6.75 2.64
N GLY A 17 -6.50 6.98 1.64
CA GLY A 17 -6.44 6.38 0.30
C GLY A 17 -5.31 6.85 -0.61
N PHE A 18 -4.06 6.87 -0.14
CA PHE A 18 -2.92 7.22 -1.00
C PHE A 18 -1.95 6.08 -1.27
N ASN A 19 -1.86 5.06 -0.41
CA ASN A 19 -1.02 3.90 -0.76
C ASN A 19 -1.43 2.61 -0.05
N GLN A 20 -2.33 1.86 -0.67
CA GLN A 20 -2.89 0.63 -0.07
C GLN A 20 -3.11 -0.47 -1.11
N VAL A 21 -2.21 -0.58 -2.09
CA VAL A 21 -2.32 -1.54 -3.20
C VAL A 21 -2.67 -2.96 -2.73
N ASN A 22 -2.10 -3.40 -1.60
CA ASN A 22 -2.31 -4.75 -1.08
C ASN A 22 -3.15 -4.85 0.19
N TYR A 23 -3.60 -3.73 0.77
CA TYR A 23 -4.20 -3.73 2.11
C TYR A 23 -5.54 -4.46 2.16
N LEU A 24 -6.40 -4.16 1.20
CA LEU A 24 -7.70 -4.80 1.07
C LEU A 24 -7.57 -6.31 0.80
N THR A 25 -6.53 -6.69 0.05
CA THR A 25 -6.20 -8.11 -0.21
C THR A 25 -5.68 -8.81 1.05
N LEU A 26 -4.77 -8.20 1.81
CA LEU A 26 -4.27 -8.75 3.07
C LEU A 26 -5.39 -8.90 4.11
N MET A 27 -6.28 -7.91 4.21
CA MET A 27 -7.43 -7.95 5.11
C MET A 27 -8.44 -9.03 4.73
N LYS A 28 -8.74 -9.17 3.43
CA LYS A 28 -9.58 -10.26 2.92
C LYS A 28 -9.00 -11.61 3.32
N ASN A 29 -7.69 -11.79 3.15
CA ASN A 29 -7.01 -13.04 3.50
C ASN A 29 -7.05 -13.32 5.01
N ALA A 30 -6.82 -12.30 5.86
CA ALA A 30 -6.91 -12.42 7.31
C ALA A 30 -8.34 -12.77 7.77
N TYR A 31 -9.36 -12.14 7.18
CA TYR A 31 -10.75 -12.44 7.46
C TYR A 31 -11.14 -13.86 7.06
N ILE A 32 -10.69 -14.34 5.89
CA ILE A 32 -10.90 -15.71 5.44
C ILE A 32 -10.29 -16.70 6.44
N ARG A 33 -9.06 -16.47 6.91
CA ARG A 33 -8.41 -17.30 7.93
C ARG A 33 -9.22 -17.35 9.23
N MET A 34 -9.64 -16.20 9.74
CA MET A 34 -10.46 -16.12 10.95
C MET A 34 -11.79 -16.89 10.81
N GLN A 35 -12.47 -16.82 9.66
CA GLN A 35 -13.74 -17.55 9.48
C GLN A 35 -13.54 -19.05 9.30
N LEU A 36 -12.40 -19.46 8.73
CA LEU A 36 -12.03 -20.86 8.60
C LEU A 36 -11.83 -21.50 9.97
N GLU A 37 -11.14 -20.81 10.89
CA GLU A 37 -11.00 -21.22 12.30
C GLU A 37 -12.35 -21.32 13.03
N ARG A 38 -13.35 -20.53 12.62
CA ARG A 38 -14.68 -20.50 13.24
C ARG A 38 -15.70 -21.44 12.58
N GLY A 39 -15.30 -22.22 11.57
CA GLY A 39 -16.18 -23.13 10.82
C GLY A 39 -17.29 -22.42 10.01
N LYS A 40 -17.11 -21.13 9.68
CA LYS A 40 -18.13 -20.30 9.00
C LYS A 40 -17.87 -20.20 7.49
N TYR A 41 -18.13 -21.28 6.77
CA TYR A 41 -17.78 -21.42 5.35
C TYR A 41 -18.58 -20.54 4.39
N ARG A 42 -19.85 -20.23 4.68
CA ARG A 42 -20.70 -19.38 3.81
C ARG A 42 -20.12 -17.97 3.62
N SER A 43 -19.55 -17.39 4.69
CA SER A 43 -18.89 -16.09 4.59
C SER A 43 -17.58 -16.11 3.82
N ILE A 44 -16.89 -17.26 3.79
CA ILE A 44 -15.63 -17.44 3.04
C ILE A 44 -15.93 -17.44 1.54
N GLU A 45 -16.95 -18.17 1.10
CA GLU A 45 -17.33 -18.28 -0.31
C GLU A 45 -17.65 -16.92 -0.93
N VAL A 46 -18.40 -16.07 -0.21
CA VAL A 46 -18.73 -14.72 -0.67
C VAL A 46 -17.48 -13.82 -0.69
N CYS A 47 -16.64 -13.87 0.34
CA CYS A 47 -15.43 -13.05 0.40
C CYS A 47 -14.40 -13.43 -0.66
N ALA A 48 -14.24 -14.73 -0.97
CA ALA A 48 -13.25 -15.21 -1.93
C ALA A 48 -13.48 -14.65 -3.35
N ARG A 49 -14.74 -14.37 -3.71
CA ARG A 49 -15.12 -13.80 -5.01
C ARG A 49 -14.84 -12.30 -5.12
N ALA A 50 -14.58 -11.60 -4.00
CA ALA A 50 -14.28 -10.18 -4.04
C ALA A 50 -12.89 -9.93 -4.63
N GLN A 51 -12.84 -9.17 -5.73
CA GLN A 51 -11.60 -8.75 -6.39
C GLN A 51 -11.04 -7.52 -5.67
N THR A 52 -9.82 -7.67 -5.15
CA THR A 52 -9.19 -6.68 -4.25
C THR A 52 -7.77 -6.33 -4.66
N LYS A 53 -7.16 -7.11 -5.56
CA LYS A 53 -5.77 -6.93 -6.04
C LYS A 53 -5.64 -5.80 -7.05
N GLU A 54 -6.66 -5.59 -7.87
CA GLU A 54 -6.65 -4.58 -8.95
C GLU A 54 -7.19 -3.22 -8.52
N ILE A 55 -7.57 -3.07 -7.25
CA ILE A 55 -7.99 -1.77 -6.69
C ILE A 55 -6.73 -1.00 -6.26
N CYS A 56 -5.79 -0.86 -7.20
CA CYS A 56 -4.57 -0.09 -7.07
C CYS A 56 -4.90 1.35 -7.50
N ASP A 57 -5.41 2.13 -6.56
CA ASP A 57 -5.94 3.46 -6.84
C ASP A 57 -5.19 4.45 -5.92
N GLY A 58 -3.94 4.79 -6.28
CA GLY A 58 -3.12 5.64 -5.44
C GLY A 58 -1.81 6.11 -6.06
N PHE A 59 -1.28 7.19 -5.48
CA PHE A 59 0.02 7.78 -5.76
C PHE A 59 0.89 7.67 -4.51
N SER A 60 2.15 7.26 -4.67
CA SER A 60 3.10 7.16 -3.56
C SER A 60 3.63 8.53 -3.15
N VAL A 61 2.91 9.17 -2.24
CA VAL A 61 3.27 10.51 -1.71
C VAL A 61 3.60 10.51 -0.22
N ALA A 62 3.33 9.40 0.47
CA ALA A 62 3.62 9.22 1.89
C ALA A 62 4.73 8.17 2.05
N PHE A 63 5.76 8.51 2.84
CA PHE A 63 6.95 7.69 3.02
C PHE A 63 7.28 7.50 4.50
N LEU A 64 7.65 6.27 4.84
CA LEU A 64 8.04 5.82 6.17
C LEU A 64 9.57 5.68 6.22
N GLY A 65 10.19 6.30 7.23
CA GLY A 65 11.62 6.16 7.49
C GLY A 65 11.91 5.13 8.58
N TYR A 66 12.89 4.26 8.35
CA TYR A 66 13.49 3.37 9.34
C TYR A 66 15.01 3.35 9.18
N GLY A 67 15.72 3.96 10.13
CA GLY A 67 17.15 4.23 9.98
C GLY A 67 17.45 5.11 8.76
N GLU A 68 18.32 4.63 7.87
CA GLU A 68 18.64 5.27 6.59
C GLU A 68 17.72 4.84 5.44
N LYS A 69 16.83 3.85 5.66
CA LYS A 69 15.93 3.34 4.63
C LYS A 69 14.61 4.11 4.62
N MET A 70 14.08 4.32 3.43
CA MET A 70 12.74 4.84 3.21
C MET A 70 11.92 3.84 2.42
N THR A 71 10.68 3.65 2.86
CA THR A 71 9.69 2.83 2.15
C THR A 71 8.38 3.62 2.05
N VAL A 72 7.44 3.10 1.29
CA VAL A 72 6.10 3.68 1.19
C VAL A 72 5.38 3.55 2.53
N ALA A 73 4.78 4.63 3.02
CA ALA A 73 3.93 4.59 4.21
C ALA A 73 2.51 4.13 3.87
N THR A 74 1.96 3.24 4.69
CA THR A 74 0.56 2.83 4.64
C THR A 74 -0.30 3.74 5.51
N GLY A 75 -1.63 3.68 5.32
CA GLY A 75 -2.56 4.39 6.18
C GLY A 75 -2.47 4.03 7.68
N LEU A 76 -2.06 2.80 8.02
CA LEU A 76 -1.83 2.45 9.43
C LEU A 76 -0.56 3.10 9.99
N ASP A 77 0.50 3.24 9.19
CA ASP A 77 1.72 3.91 9.63
C ASP A 77 1.42 5.38 9.98
N LEU A 78 0.61 6.04 9.15
CA LEU A 78 0.13 7.39 9.42
C LEU A 78 -0.75 7.47 10.67
N LEU A 79 -1.60 6.47 10.90
CA LEU A 79 -2.50 6.44 12.07
C LEU A 79 -1.74 6.21 13.38
N LEU A 80 -0.77 5.29 13.37
CA LEU A 80 -0.06 4.85 14.57
C LEU A 80 1.11 5.77 14.93
N HIS A 81 1.81 6.28 13.92
CA HIS A 81 3.07 6.99 14.08
C HIS A 81 3.03 8.42 13.52
N GLY A 82 1.86 8.88 13.07
CA GLY A 82 1.66 10.24 12.59
C GLY A 82 1.91 11.27 13.69
N THR A 83 2.51 12.39 13.29
CA THR A 83 2.75 13.56 14.13
C THR A 83 2.07 14.78 13.53
N LYS A 84 2.19 15.93 14.20
CA LYS A 84 1.70 17.21 13.68
C LYS A 84 2.36 17.61 12.34
N ASP A 85 3.55 17.08 12.08
CA ASP A 85 4.35 17.40 10.89
C ASP A 85 4.09 16.44 9.71
N THR A 86 3.35 15.34 9.94
CA THR A 86 3.08 14.34 8.90
C THR A 86 2.34 14.93 7.70
N LEU A 87 1.24 15.65 7.91
CA LEU A 87 0.46 16.24 6.81
C LEU A 87 1.24 17.35 6.07
N PRO A 88 1.91 18.30 6.75
CA PRO A 88 2.79 19.26 6.08
C PRO A 88 3.88 18.58 5.22
N THR A 89 4.50 17.52 5.72
CA THR A 89 5.54 16.79 4.98
C THR A 89 4.98 16.13 3.72
N ILE A 90 3.79 15.52 3.80
CA ILE A 90 3.12 14.95 2.63
C ILE A 90 2.82 16.06 1.60
N GLN A 91 2.34 17.22 2.04
CA GLN A 91 2.07 18.35 1.12
C GLN A 91 3.34 18.88 0.45
N GLU A 92 4.47 18.92 1.16
CA GLU A 92 5.76 19.28 0.56
C GLU A 92 6.19 18.28 -0.51
N VAL A 93 6.07 16.98 -0.21
CA VAL A 93 6.40 15.90 -1.17
C VAL A 93 5.50 16.00 -2.41
N CYS A 94 4.19 16.18 -2.25
CA CYS A 94 3.28 16.37 -3.38
C CYS A 94 3.62 17.56 -4.29
N ARG A 95 4.35 18.56 -3.77
CA ARG A 95 4.81 19.72 -4.56
C ARG A 95 6.17 19.48 -5.20
N SER A 96 6.98 18.55 -4.67
CA SER A 96 8.34 18.30 -5.14
C SER A 96 8.44 17.20 -6.21
N ILE A 97 7.43 16.33 -6.30
CA ILE A 97 7.41 15.22 -7.24
C ILE A 97 6.30 15.37 -8.29
N ASN A 98 6.53 14.81 -9.48
CA ASN A 98 5.53 14.70 -10.53
C ASN A 98 4.72 13.38 -10.43
N VAL A 99 3.74 13.23 -11.32
CA VAL A 99 2.84 12.07 -11.36
C VAL A 99 3.60 10.76 -11.63
N GLU A 100 4.56 10.77 -12.57
CA GLU A 100 5.38 9.61 -12.91
C GLU A 100 6.23 9.16 -11.72
N GLU A 101 6.88 10.12 -11.06
CA GLU A 101 7.67 9.91 -9.85
C GLU A 101 6.84 9.31 -8.71
N ALA A 102 5.59 9.75 -8.55
CA ALA A 102 4.69 9.18 -7.55
C ALA A 102 4.21 7.75 -7.89
N LEU A 103 4.29 7.35 -9.16
CA LEU A 103 3.94 5.99 -9.61
C LEU A 103 5.12 5.03 -9.56
N ASN A 104 6.36 5.51 -9.69
CA ASN A 104 7.56 4.67 -9.74
C ASN A 104 7.63 3.62 -8.61
N PRO A 105 7.41 3.95 -7.32
CA PRO A 105 7.46 2.94 -6.26
C PRO A 105 6.41 1.82 -6.38
N LEU A 106 5.33 2.07 -7.13
CA LEU A 106 4.24 1.11 -7.34
C LEU A 106 4.53 0.12 -8.47
N MET A 107 5.59 0.32 -9.26
CA MET A 107 5.86 -0.51 -10.44
C MET A 107 6.08 -1.99 -10.10
N SER A 108 6.66 -2.29 -8.94
CA SER A 108 6.84 -3.66 -8.46
C SER A 108 5.50 -4.39 -8.27
N GLU A 109 4.48 -3.70 -7.76
CA GLU A 109 3.13 -4.24 -7.56
C GLU A 109 2.31 -4.24 -8.85
N ILE A 110 2.47 -3.20 -9.69
CA ILE A 110 1.85 -3.15 -11.02
C ILE A 110 2.33 -4.32 -11.87
N TYR A 111 3.63 -4.64 -11.85
CA TYR A 111 4.18 -5.80 -12.56
C TYR A 111 3.50 -7.11 -12.14
N ARG A 112 3.40 -7.37 -10.83
CA ARG A 112 2.75 -8.58 -10.29
C ARG A 112 1.25 -8.66 -10.57
N THR A 113 0.60 -7.52 -10.79
CA THR A 113 -0.82 -7.44 -11.09
C THR A 113 -1.09 -7.54 -12.60
N SER A 114 -0.18 -7.03 -13.42
CA SER A 114 -0.35 -6.95 -14.88
C SER A 114 -0.01 -8.25 -15.58
N TYR A 115 0.91 -9.04 -15.00
CA TYR A 115 1.36 -10.31 -15.56
C TYR A 115 0.93 -11.48 -14.68
N PRO A 116 0.46 -12.60 -15.26
CA PRO A 116 0.20 -13.82 -14.53
C PRO A 116 1.51 -14.39 -13.97
N GLU A 117 1.45 -15.09 -12.84
CA GLU A 117 2.62 -15.58 -12.10
C GLU A 117 3.55 -16.47 -12.94
N GLN A 118 3.01 -17.17 -13.94
CA GLN A 118 3.78 -18.00 -14.87
C GLN A 118 4.70 -17.21 -15.81
N GLU A 119 4.42 -15.92 -15.99
CA GLU A 119 5.16 -15.00 -16.87
C GLU A 119 6.13 -14.09 -16.10
N TRP A 120 6.24 -14.27 -14.77
CA TRP A 120 7.13 -13.45 -13.96
C TRP A 120 8.59 -13.78 -14.23
N ASP A 121 9.35 -12.77 -14.62
CA ASP A 121 10.79 -12.82 -14.62
C ASP A 121 11.29 -12.79 -13.16
N PRO A 122 12.11 -13.76 -12.72
CA PRO A 122 12.63 -13.81 -11.35
C PRO A 122 13.43 -12.56 -10.95
N THR A 123 14.07 -11.91 -11.90
CA THR A 123 14.85 -10.68 -11.69
C THR A 123 13.91 -9.51 -11.45
N LEU A 124 12.91 -9.32 -12.32
CA LEU A 124 11.97 -8.20 -12.22
C LEU A 124 11.02 -8.33 -11.03
N SER A 125 10.55 -9.54 -10.74
CA SER A 125 9.66 -9.81 -9.60
C SER A 125 10.34 -9.64 -8.24
N GLY A 126 11.68 -9.71 -8.20
CA GLY A 126 12.50 -9.48 -7.01
C GLY A 126 12.75 -8.00 -6.70
N ILE A 127 12.50 -7.09 -7.65
CA ILE A 127 12.74 -5.66 -7.46
C ILE A 127 11.74 -5.08 -6.45
N THR A 128 12.28 -4.38 -5.46
CA THR A 128 11.53 -3.73 -4.39
C THR A 128 11.19 -2.26 -4.71
N ALA A 129 10.21 -1.70 -4.01
CA ALA A 129 9.83 -0.28 -4.17
C ALA A 129 11.00 0.65 -3.79
N GLU A 130 11.80 0.25 -2.82
CA GLU A 130 13.01 0.93 -2.36
C GLU A 130 14.08 0.98 -3.47
N GLU A 131 14.33 -0.14 -4.14
CA GLU A 131 15.28 -0.21 -5.25
C GLU A 131 14.82 0.63 -6.44
N ILE A 132 13.53 0.64 -6.75
CA ILE A 132 12.97 1.50 -7.81
C ILE A 132 13.14 2.98 -7.44
N SER A 133 12.89 3.35 -6.19
CA SER A 133 13.03 4.72 -5.72
C SER A 133 14.48 5.19 -5.80
N CYS A 134 15.44 4.33 -5.45
CA CYS A 134 16.87 4.61 -5.60
C CYS A 134 17.31 4.72 -7.06
N PHE A 135 16.82 3.81 -7.92
CA PHE A 135 17.16 3.80 -9.35
C PHE A 135 16.63 5.03 -10.10
N THR A 136 15.44 5.50 -9.72
CA THR A 136 14.79 6.67 -10.33
C THR A 136 15.24 8.00 -9.71
N GLY A 137 16.09 7.98 -8.68
CA GLY A 137 16.56 9.16 -7.94
C GLY A 137 15.48 9.82 -7.09
N LEU A 138 14.34 9.15 -6.89
CA LEU A 138 13.22 9.64 -6.10
C LEU A 138 13.58 9.79 -4.62
N ASP A 139 14.43 8.90 -4.12
CA ASP A 139 14.97 8.88 -2.76
C ASP A 139 15.63 10.21 -2.35
N THR A 140 16.20 10.95 -3.29
CA THR A 140 16.81 12.27 -3.04
C THR A 140 15.80 13.41 -2.90
N LYS A 141 14.56 13.22 -3.38
CA LYS A 141 13.50 14.25 -3.42
C LYS A 141 12.44 14.08 -2.35
N ILE A 142 12.27 12.85 -1.85
CA ILE A 142 11.23 12.49 -0.89
C ILE A 142 11.75 12.61 0.55
N ARG A 143 10.81 12.76 1.49
CA ARG A 143 11.10 12.80 2.93
C ARG A 143 10.14 11.88 3.66
N ALA A 144 10.65 11.22 4.69
CA ALA A 144 9.82 10.43 5.59
C ALA A 144 8.84 11.35 6.35
N CYS A 145 7.54 11.17 6.10
CA CYS A 145 6.47 11.86 6.84
C CYS A 145 6.15 11.21 8.19
N VAL A 146 6.67 10.00 8.38
CA VAL A 146 6.58 9.19 9.60
C VAL A 146 7.90 8.45 9.79
N ARG A 147 8.35 8.30 11.04
CA ARG A 147 9.58 7.57 11.37
C ARG A 147 9.32 6.51 12.43
N LEU A 148 9.84 5.31 12.21
CA LEU A 148 9.92 4.27 13.23
C LEU A 148 11.21 4.50 14.03
N THR A 149 11.06 4.78 15.33
CA THR A 149 12.15 4.83 16.32
C THR A 149 12.47 3.45 16.84
#